data_AF-A0A0Q8VUJ5-F1
#
_entry.id   AF-A0A0Q8VUJ5-F1
#
_cell.length_a   1.000
_cell.length_b   1.000
_cell.length_c   1.000
_cell.angle_alpha   90.00
_cell.angle_beta   90.00
_cell.angle_gamma   90.00
#
_symmetry.space_group_name_H-M   'P 1'
#
loop_
_entity.id
_entity.type
_entity.pdbx_description
1 polymer ?
#
loop_
_entity_poly.entity_id
_entity_poly.type
_entity_poly.pdbx_seq_one_letter_code
_entity_poly.pdbx_strand_id
1 'polypeptide(L)'
;MTDYAWYAGEPAEQLDRLIAAWPEAPATDLESLAMLLEISADQVWAFAPECLDDDNAAVARPAAAPARLVYAQMQQAQNLWNAGRADSNGDAGLDGFSYTPRPLDKTVRGLIRPTEGVFDAG
;
A
#
# COMPACT_ATOMS: atom_id res chain seq x y z
N MET A 1 0.55 11.18 -17.48
CA MET A 1 -0.02 10.69 -16.20
C MET A 1 0.65 11.47 -15.09
N THR A 2 -0.09 11.93 -14.08
CA THR A 2 0.53 12.66 -12.96
C THR A 2 1.05 11.65 -11.94
N ASP A 3 2.34 11.72 -11.63
CA ASP A 3 2.97 10.90 -10.60
C ASP A 3 2.86 11.59 -9.24
N TYR A 4 2.64 10.78 -8.21
CA TYR A 4 2.49 11.22 -6.84
C TYR A 4 3.53 10.51 -5.98
N ALA A 5 4.05 11.21 -4.97
CA ALA A 5 4.85 10.55 -3.94
C ALA A 5 3.99 9.53 -3.19
N TRP A 6 4.58 8.38 -2.89
CA TRP A 6 4.01 7.40 -1.97
C TRP A 6 3.71 8.04 -0.60
N TYR A 7 2.72 7.52 0.12
CA TYR A 7 2.48 7.94 1.49
C TYR A 7 3.63 7.48 2.39
N ALA A 8 4.02 8.34 3.32
CA ALA A 8 5.06 8.08 4.31
C ALA A 8 4.65 8.68 5.67
N GLY A 9 5.18 8.12 6.76
CA GLY A 9 4.95 8.65 8.11
C GLY A 9 5.79 9.88 8.43
N GLU A 10 6.79 10.19 7.59
CA GLU A 10 7.68 11.34 7.71
C GLU A 10 8.10 11.83 6.31
N PRO A 11 8.50 13.11 6.15
CA PRO A 11 8.46 14.19 7.15
C PRO A 11 7.01 14.61 7.48
N ALA A 12 6.82 15.56 8.41
CA ALA A 12 5.51 15.99 8.91
C ALA A 12 4.48 16.33 7.81
N GLU A 13 4.93 16.89 6.69
CA GLU A 13 4.06 17.19 5.53
C GLU A 13 3.44 15.92 4.90
N GLN A 14 4.19 14.81 4.86
CA GLN A 14 3.66 13.52 4.39
C GLN A 14 2.71 12.91 5.42
N LEU A 15 3.00 13.08 6.71
CA LEU A 15 2.10 12.65 7.78
C LEU A 15 0.78 13.41 7.73
N ASP A 16 0.81 14.73 7.56
CA ASP A 16 -0.41 15.55 7.45
C ASP A 16 -1.25 15.14 6.24
N ARG A 17 -0.61 14.91 5.09
CA ARG A 17 -1.27 14.40 3.88
C ARG A 17 -1.88 13.02 4.11
N LEU A 18 -1.16 12.15 4.81
CA LEU A 18 -1.63 10.81 5.16
C LEU A 18 -2.84 10.89 6.10
N ILE A 19 -2.81 11.71 7.14
CA ILE A 19 -3.91 11.85 8.11
C ILE A 19 -5.13 12.48 7.46
N ALA A 20 -4.95 13.41 6.52
CA ALA A 20 -6.05 13.94 5.72
C ALA A 20 -6.74 12.85 4.87
N ALA A 21 -5.99 11.84 4.40
CA ALA A 21 -6.51 10.74 3.59
C ALA A 21 -7.00 9.53 4.43
N TRP A 22 -6.39 9.31 5.60
CA TRP A 22 -6.68 8.24 6.54
C TRP A 22 -6.63 8.78 7.99
N PRO A 23 -7.73 9.39 8.48
CA PRO A 23 -7.76 10.04 9.79
C PRO A 23 -7.54 9.08 10.98
N GLU A 24 -7.78 7.79 10.79
CA GLU A 24 -7.63 6.75 11.81
C GLU A 24 -6.26 6.04 11.76
N ALA A 25 -5.31 6.55 10.97
CA ALA A 25 -3.97 5.99 10.93
C ALA A 25 -3.32 6.02 12.33
N PRO A 26 -2.48 5.02 12.68
CA PRO A 26 -1.77 4.98 13.96
C PRO A 26 -0.65 6.02 14.06
N ALA A 27 -0.99 7.31 13.97
CA ALA A 27 -0.05 8.43 14.05
C ALA A 27 0.65 8.54 15.41
N THR A 28 0.18 7.83 16.43
CA THR A 28 0.84 7.74 17.74
C THR A 28 2.00 6.75 17.74
N ASP A 29 2.05 5.82 16.79
CA ASP A 29 3.10 4.83 16.62
C ASP A 29 3.67 4.95 15.19
N LEU A 30 4.53 5.96 15.02
CA LEU A 30 5.08 6.33 13.71
C LEU A 30 5.98 5.25 13.12
N GLU A 31 6.65 4.45 13.96
CA GLU A 31 7.51 3.35 13.50
C GLU A 31 6.67 2.24 12.87
N SER A 32 5.62 1.78 13.56
CA SER A 32 4.69 0.80 12.98
C SER A 32 3.98 1.35 11.74
N LEU A 33 3.59 2.63 11.76
CA LEU A 33 2.96 3.28 10.61
C LEU A 33 3.91 3.32 9.39
N ALA A 34 5.15 3.72 9.58
CA ALA A 34 6.16 3.75 8.52
C ALA A 34 6.41 2.35 7.95
N MET A 35 6.52 1.34 8.81
CA MET A 35 6.66 -0.05 8.39
C MET A 35 5.47 -0.53 7.55
N LEU A 36 4.23 -0.25 7.97
CA LEU A 36 3.02 -0.63 7.21
C LEU A 36 2.96 0.05 5.84
N LEU A 37 3.33 1.33 5.77
CA LEU A 37 3.36 2.10 4.52
C LEU A 37 4.43 1.58 3.55
N GLU A 38 5.59 1.18 4.06
CA GLU A 38 6.67 0.62 3.25
C GLU A 38 6.29 -0.76 2.71
N ILE A 39 5.80 -1.66 3.57
CA ILE A 39 5.35 -3.01 3.18
C ILE A 39 4.22 -2.92 2.14
N SER A 40 3.25 -2.03 2.36
CA SER A 40 2.13 -1.86 1.42
C SER A 40 2.59 -1.32 0.07
N ALA A 41 3.56 -0.40 0.03
CA ALA A 41 4.13 0.10 -1.22
C ALA A 41 4.89 -0.99 -1.99
N ASP A 42 5.68 -1.81 -1.28
CA ASP A 42 6.38 -2.94 -1.89
C ASP A 42 5.42 -3.99 -2.44
N GLN A 43 4.37 -4.34 -1.70
CA GLN A 43 3.38 -5.31 -2.16
C GLN A 43 2.57 -4.81 -3.35
N VAL A 44 2.22 -3.52 -3.36
CA VAL A 44 1.54 -2.89 -4.50
C VAL A 44 2.45 -2.83 -5.72
N TRP A 45 3.71 -2.42 -5.55
CA TRP A 45 4.68 -2.38 -6.63
C TRP A 45 4.91 -3.77 -7.21
N ALA A 46 5.25 -4.75 -6.38
CA ALA A 46 5.53 -6.12 -6.82
C ALA A 46 4.36 -6.76 -7.61
N PHE A 47 3.14 -6.28 -7.44
CA PHE A 47 1.96 -6.77 -8.17
C PHE A 47 1.56 -5.89 -9.36
N ALA A 48 2.09 -4.67 -9.48
CA ALA A 48 1.83 -3.79 -10.61
C ALA A 48 2.53 -4.33 -11.88
N PRO A 49 1.90 -4.31 -13.06
CA PRO A 49 2.55 -4.74 -14.30
C PRO A 49 3.81 -3.92 -14.63
N GLU A 50 3.86 -2.66 -14.18
CA GLU A 50 5.02 -1.78 -14.32
C GLU A 50 6.24 -2.18 -13.49
N CYS A 51 6.14 -3.21 -12.64
CA CYS A 51 7.25 -3.70 -11.82
C CYS A 51 8.21 -4.61 -12.59
N LEU A 52 7.90 -4.92 -13.84
CA LEU A 52 8.73 -5.71 -14.74
C LEU A 52 9.18 -4.86 -15.93
N ASP A 53 10.41 -5.04 -16.39
CA ASP A 53 10.86 -4.53 -17.68
C ASP A 53 10.45 -5.46 -18.84
N ASP A 54 10.87 -5.11 -20.07
CA ASP A 54 10.56 -5.86 -21.28
C ASP A 54 11.09 -7.31 -21.24
N ASP A 55 12.14 -7.57 -20.45
CA ASP A 55 12.73 -8.90 -20.25
C ASP A 55 12.06 -9.68 -19.09
N ASN A 56 10.98 -9.15 -18.51
CA ASN A 56 10.32 -9.63 -17.30
C ASN A 56 11.23 -9.65 -16.06
N ALA A 57 12.27 -8.82 -16.01
CA ALA A 57 13.08 -8.63 -14.81
C ALA A 57 12.44 -7.59 -13.88
N ALA A 58 12.56 -7.80 -12.57
CA ALA A 58 12.02 -6.87 -11.59
C ALA A 58 12.76 -5.53 -11.61
N VAL A 59 12.02 -4.44 -11.83
CA VAL A 59 12.52 -3.07 -11.74
C VAL A 59 12.38 -2.52 -10.33
N ALA A 60 13.32 -1.66 -9.93
CA ALA A 60 13.28 -0.99 -8.63
C ALA A 60 12.04 -0.09 -8.51
N ARG A 61 11.44 -0.06 -7.31
CA ARG A 61 10.29 0.81 -7.02
C ARG A 61 10.70 2.28 -7.21
N PRO A 62 9.99 3.06 -8.04
CA PRO A 62 10.29 4.48 -8.21
C PRO A 62 9.87 5.29 -6.97
N ALA A 63 10.49 6.45 -6.77
CA ALA A 63 10.18 7.36 -5.66
C ALA A 63 8.78 7.99 -5.77
N ALA A 64 8.22 8.08 -6.98
CA ALA A 64 6.86 8.52 -7.25
C ALA A 64 6.19 7.53 -8.20
N ALA A 65 4.87 7.40 -8.07
CA ALA A 65 4.09 6.44 -8.84
C ALA A 65 2.74 7.04 -9.28
N PRO A 66 2.08 6.43 -10.27
CA PRO A 66 0.76 6.85 -10.67
C PRO A 66 -0.25 6.84 -9.51
N ALA A 67 -1.21 7.78 -9.55
CA ALA A 67 -2.22 7.94 -8.49
C ALA A 67 -2.90 6.63 -8.06
N ARG A 68 -3.17 5.72 -9.01
CA ARG A 68 -3.80 4.42 -8.76
C ARG A 68 -2.96 3.52 -7.85
N LEU A 69 -1.63 3.54 -7.99
CA LEU A 69 -0.73 2.74 -7.15
C LEU A 69 -0.57 3.39 -5.77
N VAL A 70 -0.47 4.72 -5.70
CA VAL A 70 -0.40 5.44 -4.43
C VAL A 70 -1.68 5.29 -3.60
N TYR A 71 -2.85 5.29 -4.25
CA TYR A 71 -4.10 4.99 -3.57
C TYR A 71 -4.20 3.51 -3.14
N ALA A 72 -3.72 2.59 -3.98
CA ALA A 72 -3.65 1.17 -3.64
C ALA A 72 -2.77 0.89 -2.41
N GLN A 73 -1.63 1.60 -2.29
CA GLN A 73 -0.75 1.53 -1.11
C GLN A 73 -1.56 1.86 0.15
N MET A 74 -2.26 3.00 0.16
CA MET A 74 -3.07 3.43 1.30
C MET A 74 -4.13 2.38 1.68
N GLN A 75 -4.85 1.84 0.70
CA GLN A 75 -5.84 0.81 0.96
C GLN A 75 -5.20 -0.47 1.53
N GLN A 76 -4.04 -0.86 1.03
CA GLN A 76 -3.32 -2.02 1.53
C GLN A 76 -2.77 -1.80 2.94
N ALA A 77 -2.28 -0.60 3.26
CA ALA A 77 -1.87 -0.23 4.62
C ALA A 77 -3.04 -0.34 5.62
N GLN A 78 -4.23 0.16 5.24
CA GLN A 78 -5.45 0.01 6.05
C GLN A 78 -5.83 -1.47 6.23
N ASN A 79 -5.71 -2.29 5.19
CA ASN A 79 -6.01 -3.72 5.29
C ASN A 79 -5.05 -4.44 6.26
N LEU A 80 -3.74 -4.15 6.17
CA LEU A 80 -2.73 -4.71 7.06
C LEU A 80 -2.96 -4.28 8.51
N TRP A 81 -3.27 -3.00 8.73
CA TRP A 81 -3.60 -2.46 10.04
C TRP A 81 -4.82 -3.16 10.67
N ASN A 82 -5.91 -3.26 9.92
CA ASN A 82 -7.13 -3.91 10.39
C ASN A 82 -6.91 -5.40 10.65
N ALA A 83 -6.13 -6.08 9.81
CA ALA A 83 -5.78 -7.49 10.01
C ALA A 83 -4.94 -7.71 11.28
N GLY A 84 -4.02 -6.81 11.60
CA GLY A 84 -3.21 -6.88 12.83
C GLY A 84 -4.02 -6.66 14.11
N ARG A 85 -5.20 -6.04 14.02
CA ARG A 85 -6.12 -5.83 15.16
C ARG A 85 -7.15 -6.95 15.30
N ALA A 86 -7.41 -7.69 14.24
CA ALA A 86 -8.37 -8.79 14.19
C ALA A 86 -7.66 -10.15 14.29
N ASP A 87 -7.24 -10.55 15.49
CA ASP A 87 -6.86 -11.94 15.74
C ASP A 87 -8.07 -12.87 15.54
N SER A 88 -7.78 -14.10 15.13
CA SER A 88 -8.58 -15.28 14.78
C SER A 88 -9.82 -15.58 15.64
N ASN A 89 -9.94 -14.99 16.82
CA ASN A 89 -11.06 -15.17 17.76
C ASN A 89 -11.90 -13.89 17.98
N GLY A 90 -11.63 -12.79 17.28
CA GLY A 90 -12.40 -11.54 17.40
C GLY A 90 -12.11 -10.72 18.67
N ASP A 91 -11.11 -11.10 19.46
CA ASP A 91 -10.63 -10.31 20.59
C ASP A 91 -9.51 -9.36 20.11
N ALA A 92 -9.66 -8.08 20.41
CA ALA A 92 -8.59 -7.10 20.28
C ALA A 92 -7.56 -7.37 21.39
N GLY A 93 -6.55 -8.18 21.09
CA GLY A 93 -5.48 -8.52 22.01
C GLY A 93 -4.65 -7.28 22.40
N LEU A 94 -4.68 -6.95 23.68
CA LEU A 94 -3.62 -6.21 24.36
C LEU A 94 -2.36 -7.07 24.31
N ASP A 95 -1.24 -6.50 23.87
CA ASP A 95 0.09 -7.10 23.74
C ASP A 95 0.31 -8.07 22.55
N GLY A 96 0.59 -7.48 21.39
CA GLY A 96 1.37 -8.14 20.33
C GLY A 96 0.73 -8.02 18.96
N PHE A 97 1.35 -7.23 18.08
CA PHE A 97 1.06 -7.27 16.65
C PHE A 97 1.39 -8.67 16.11
N SER A 98 0.38 -9.53 15.96
CA SER A 98 0.53 -10.83 15.28
C SER A 98 0.47 -10.61 13.77
N TYR A 99 1.63 -10.72 13.11
CA TYR A 99 1.72 -10.59 11.66
C TYR A 99 1.40 -11.91 10.97
N THR A 100 0.19 -12.02 10.40
CA THR A 100 -0.17 -13.13 9.51
C THR A 100 -0.03 -12.67 8.06
N PRO A 101 0.84 -13.28 7.23
CA PRO A 101 0.95 -12.95 5.82
C PRO A 101 -0.39 -13.24 5.11
N ARG A 102 -1.14 -12.18 4.78
CA ARG A 102 -2.38 -12.28 4.00
C ARG A 102 -2.05 -11.96 2.53
N PRO A 103 -2.65 -12.69 1.56
CA PRO A 103 -2.61 -12.27 0.16
C PRO A 103 -3.15 -10.84 0.00
N LEU A 104 -2.63 -10.09 -0.96
CA LEU A 104 -3.15 -8.76 -1.32
C LEU A 104 -4.66 -8.83 -1.58
N ASP A 105 -5.41 -7.87 -1.04
CA ASP A 105 -6.86 -7.86 -1.15
C ASP A 105 -7.33 -7.89 -2.63
N LYS A 106 -8.47 -8.53 -2.91
CA LYS A 106 -8.99 -8.67 -4.27
C LYS A 106 -9.32 -7.32 -4.91
N THR A 107 -9.81 -6.36 -4.12
CA THR A 107 -10.15 -5.00 -4.59
C THR A 107 -8.88 -4.24 -4.95
N VAL A 108 -7.85 -4.32 -4.09
CA VAL A 108 -6.54 -3.72 -4.34
C VAL A 108 -5.93 -4.29 -5.61
N ARG A 109 -6.01 -5.61 -5.82
CA ARG A 109 -5.57 -6.27 -7.06
C ARG A 109 -6.29 -5.78 -8.32
N GLY A 110 -7.61 -5.56 -8.26
CA GLY A 110 -8.39 -5.05 -9.39
C GLY A 110 -8.07 -3.59 -9.73
N LEU A 111 -7.69 -2.78 -8.74
CA LEU A 111 -7.28 -1.40 -8.93
C LEU A 111 -5.89 -1.28 -9.59
N ILE A 112 -4.93 -2.07 -9.12
CA ILE A 112 -3.54 -2.02 -9.64
C ILE A 112 -3.40 -2.77 -10.97
N ARG A 113 -4.27 -3.75 -11.23
CA ARG A 113 -4.34 -4.46 -12.50
C ARG A 113 -5.64 -4.07 -13.23
N PRO A 114 -5.65 -2.99 -14.04
CA PRO A 114 -6.83 -2.54 -14.76
C PRO A 114 -7.35 -3.71 -15.60
N THR A 115 -8.67 -3.95 -15.51
CA THR A 115 -9.32 -5.14 -16.06
C THR A 115 -9.64 -5.00 -17.55
N GLU A 116 -9.44 -3.82 -18.16
CA GLU A 116 -9.74 -3.60 -19.57
C GLU A 116 -8.46 -3.49 -20.41
N GLY A 117 -8.30 -4.45 -21.31
CA GLY A 117 -7.37 -4.38 -22.40
C GLY A 117 -7.84 -3.32 -23.40
N VAL A 118 -7.13 -2.20 -23.43
CA VAL A 118 -6.96 -1.42 -24.66
C VAL A 118 -5.46 -1.37 -24.93
N PHE A 119 -5.01 -2.32 -25.75
CA PHE A 119 -3.83 -2.13 -26.57
C PHE A 119 -4.23 -1.07 -27.61
N ASP A 120 -3.79 0.17 -27.43
CA ASP A 120 -3.79 1.13 -28.53
C ASP A 120 -2.40 1.07 -29.17
N ALA A 121 -2.26 0.17 -30.14
CA ALA A 121 -1.12 0.14 -31.04
C ALA A 121 -1.43 1.13 -32.18
N GLY A 122 -1.04 2.38 -31.97
CA GLY A 122 -0.95 3.42 -33.01
C GLY A 122 0.48 3.58 -33.51
#